data_AF-A0A1E5RZB9-F1
#
_entry.id   AF-A0A1E5RZB9-F1
#
_cell.length_a   1.000
_cell.length_b   1.000
_cell.length_c   1.000
_cell.angle_alpha   90.00
_cell.angle_beta   90.00
_cell.angle_gamma   90.00
#
_symmetry.space_group_name_H-M   'P 1'
#
loop_
_entity.id
_entity.type
_entity.pdbx_description
1 polymer ?
#
loop_
_entity_poly.entity_id
_entity_poly.type
_entity_poly.pdbx_seq_one_letter_code
_entity_poly.pdbx_strand_id
1 'polypeptide(L)'
;MQLYSSKLSNLQTVFTEFGINLIPEDKLDFFQKDFANIFWKLRNYKQPDILVNEFSRTITLHDTSNLSTDIFYHSGDQRKLNDKIALTNREISHMQTQNIGVIQLLIKERQDRLAEIRFANAVSISAEVNAIYSEVQILNKYLTAFQYHIIEKEIQVKDLEYISAELLSMEMNSIL
;
A
#
# COMPACT_ATOMS: atom_id res chain seq x y z
N MET A 1 -1.91 43.60 17.91
CA MET A 1 -1.47 42.71 16.81
C MET A 1 -2.06 41.34 17.11
N GLN A 2 -3.21 41.02 16.51
CA GLN A 2 -3.83 39.70 16.68
C GLN A 2 -3.00 38.71 15.87
N LEU A 3 -2.34 37.77 16.55
CA LEU A 3 -1.76 36.60 15.90
C LEU A 3 -2.93 35.84 15.28
N TYR A 4 -3.00 35.87 13.96
CA TYR A 4 -3.90 35.04 13.19
C TYR A 4 -3.70 33.60 13.62
N SER A 5 -4.68 33.02 14.30
CA SER A 5 -4.81 31.58 14.38
C SER A 5 -5.05 31.09 12.95
N SER A 6 -3.97 30.81 12.20
CA SER A 6 -4.12 29.95 11.04
C SER A 6 -4.59 28.62 11.60
N LYS A 7 -5.90 28.35 11.43
CA LYS A 7 -6.42 27.02 11.68
C LYS A 7 -5.53 26.09 10.86
N LEU A 8 -4.73 25.27 11.52
CA LEU A 8 -4.03 24.15 10.91
C LEU A 8 -5.05 23.47 9.99
N SER A 9 -4.73 23.40 8.69
CA SER A 9 -5.65 22.89 7.68
C SER A 9 -6.10 21.50 8.14
N ASN A 10 -7.42 21.32 8.25
CA ASN A 10 -7.96 20.02 8.66
C ASN A 10 -7.40 18.96 7.69
N LEU A 11 -6.72 17.94 8.23
CA LEU A 11 -6.15 16.82 7.49
C LEU A 11 -7.17 16.21 6.52
N GLN A 12 -8.44 16.19 6.91
CA GLN A 12 -9.57 15.78 6.06
C GLN A 12 -9.70 16.64 4.80
N THR A 13 -9.60 17.97 4.91
CA THR A 13 -9.68 18.89 3.76
C THR A 13 -8.53 18.65 2.81
N VAL A 14 -7.30 18.59 3.34
CA VAL A 14 -6.10 18.33 2.54
C VAL A 14 -6.21 16.98 1.83
N PHE A 15 -6.59 15.92 2.53
CA PHE A 15 -6.70 14.60 1.93
C PHE A 15 -7.81 14.54 0.86
N THR A 16 -8.93 15.24 1.07
CA THR A 16 -9.99 15.35 0.07
C THR A 16 -9.51 16.07 -1.19
N GLU A 17 -8.75 17.16 -1.04
CA GLU A 17 -8.17 17.92 -2.17
C GLU A 17 -7.21 17.07 -3.01
N PHE A 18 -6.42 16.21 -2.37
CA PHE A 18 -5.49 15.31 -3.03
C PHE A 18 -6.08 13.95 -3.41
N GLY A 19 -7.38 13.71 -3.17
CA GLY A 19 -8.03 12.43 -3.47
C GLY A 19 -7.56 11.25 -2.62
N ILE A 20 -6.99 11.52 -1.44
CA ILE A 20 -6.49 10.51 -0.51
C ILE A 20 -7.64 10.03 0.38
N ASN A 21 -7.85 8.71 0.40
CA ASN A 21 -8.85 8.11 1.27
C ASN A 21 -8.44 8.21 2.74
N LEU A 22 -9.37 8.70 3.57
CA LEU A 22 -9.20 8.70 5.02
C LEU A 22 -9.34 7.28 5.57
N ILE A 23 -8.44 6.93 6.47
CA ILE A 23 -8.37 5.62 7.10
C ILE A 23 -8.78 5.82 8.57
N PRO A 24 -9.80 5.07 9.05
CA PRO A 24 -10.17 5.09 10.46
C PRO A 24 -8.99 4.81 11.39
N GLU A 25 -8.95 5.47 12.55
CA GLU A 25 -7.80 5.40 13.46
C GLU A 25 -7.51 4.00 14.00
N ASP A 26 -8.56 3.21 14.26
CA ASP A 26 -8.45 1.79 14.66
C ASP A 26 -7.70 0.95 13.61
N LYS A 27 -7.91 1.25 12.33
CA LYS A 27 -7.21 0.57 11.22
C LYS A 27 -5.78 1.06 11.08
N LEU A 28 -5.51 2.35 11.28
CA LEU A 28 -4.15 2.88 11.27
C LEU A 28 -3.26 2.18 12.30
N ASP A 29 -3.76 1.98 13.51
CA ASP A 29 -3.04 1.27 14.57
C ASP A 29 -2.82 -0.20 14.24
N PHE A 30 -3.80 -0.85 13.60
CA PHE A 30 -3.64 -2.21 13.09
C PHE A 30 -2.48 -2.30 12.08
N PHE A 31 -2.48 -1.45 11.04
CA PHE A 31 -1.44 -1.48 10.00
C PHE A 31 -0.05 -1.19 10.57
N GLN A 32 0.06 -0.28 11.52
CA GLN A 32 1.33 0.02 12.17
C GLN A 32 1.88 -1.19 12.93
N LYS A 33 1.02 -1.94 13.63
CA LYS A 33 1.40 -3.15 14.37
C LYS A 33 1.76 -4.31 13.41
N ASP A 34 1.00 -4.48 12.34
CA ASP A 34 1.17 -5.60 11.42
C ASP A 34 2.21 -5.34 10.31
N PHE A 35 2.76 -4.12 10.21
CA PHE A 35 3.72 -3.75 9.16
C PHE A 35 4.93 -4.69 9.09
N ALA A 36 5.49 -5.08 10.24
CA ALA A 36 6.61 -6.00 10.29
C ALA A 36 6.25 -7.38 9.73
N ASN A 37 5.02 -7.85 9.96
CA ASN A 37 4.55 -9.13 9.48
C ASN A 37 4.34 -9.13 7.97
N ILE A 38 3.67 -8.12 7.41
CA ILE A 38 3.46 -8.05 5.96
C ILE A 38 4.78 -7.90 5.21
N PHE A 39 5.73 -7.14 5.76
CA PHE A 39 7.06 -6.99 5.18
C PHE A 39 7.87 -8.27 5.26
N TRP A 40 7.76 -9.01 6.38
CA TRP A 40 8.35 -10.34 6.49
C TRP A 40 7.75 -11.32 5.48
N LYS A 41 6.42 -11.29 5.25
CA LYS A 41 5.74 -12.09 4.21
C LYS A 41 6.30 -11.80 2.82
N LEU A 42 6.50 -10.53 2.44
CA LEU A 42 7.08 -10.18 1.14
C LEU A 42 8.53 -10.69 0.99
N ARG A 43 9.34 -10.58 2.05
CA ARG A 43 10.75 -11.02 2.04
C ARG A 43 10.91 -12.54 2.02
N ASN A 44 9.99 -13.24 2.68
CA ASN A 44 9.99 -14.71 2.78
C ASN A 44 8.87 -15.30 1.94
N TYR A 45 8.50 -14.63 0.86
CA TYR A 45 7.46 -15.06 -0.04
C TYR A 45 7.76 -16.46 -0.56
N LYS A 46 6.82 -17.37 -0.36
CA LYS A 46 6.86 -18.72 -0.91
C LYS A 46 5.92 -18.77 -2.10
N GLN A 47 6.30 -19.51 -3.13
CA GLN A 47 5.42 -19.79 -4.26
C GLN A 47 4.12 -20.43 -3.74
N PRO A 48 2.95 -19.97 -4.20
CA PRO A 48 1.71 -20.59 -3.80
C PRO A 48 1.58 -21.99 -4.39
N ASP A 49 0.95 -22.89 -3.65
CA ASP A 49 0.61 -24.20 -4.16
C ASP A 49 -0.51 -24.05 -5.20
N ILE A 50 -0.23 -24.46 -6.43
CA ILE A 50 -1.18 -24.44 -7.54
C ILE A 50 -1.52 -25.86 -7.97
N LEU A 51 -2.81 -26.14 -8.14
CA LEU A 51 -3.27 -27.32 -8.85
C LEU A 51 -3.73 -26.92 -10.23
N VAL A 52 -3.19 -27.65 -11.19
CA VAL A 52 -3.47 -27.47 -12.60
C VAL A 52 -4.25 -28.68 -13.09
N ASN A 53 -5.46 -28.45 -13.56
CA ASN A 53 -6.24 -29.49 -14.24
C ASN A 53 -6.10 -29.33 -15.75
N GLU A 54 -5.34 -30.23 -16.38
CA GLU A 54 -5.09 -30.23 -17.82
C GLU A 54 -6.38 -30.52 -18.64
N PHE A 55 -7.30 -31.32 -18.10
CA PHE A 55 -8.54 -31.68 -18.78
C PHE A 55 -9.59 -30.57 -18.73
N SER A 56 -9.74 -29.91 -17.59
CA SER A 56 -10.69 -28.79 -17.42
C SER A 56 -10.06 -27.41 -17.63
N ARG A 57 -8.75 -27.36 -17.95
CA ARG A 57 -7.94 -26.14 -18.15
C ARG A 57 -8.11 -25.13 -17.01
N THR A 58 -8.16 -25.66 -15.79
CA THR A 58 -8.44 -24.87 -14.58
C THR A 58 -7.18 -24.79 -13.73
N ILE A 59 -6.88 -23.59 -13.22
CA ILE A 59 -5.87 -23.39 -12.19
C ILE A 59 -6.56 -22.99 -10.90
N THR A 60 -6.22 -23.71 -9.85
CA THR A 60 -6.73 -23.50 -8.50
C THR A 60 -5.56 -23.13 -7.60
N LEU A 61 -5.62 -21.98 -6.93
CA LEU A 61 -4.68 -21.65 -5.84
C LEU A 61 -5.18 -22.29 -4.55
N HIS A 62 -4.27 -22.96 -3.84
CA HIS A 62 -4.47 -23.35 -2.46
C HIS A 62 -3.78 -22.36 -1.54
N ASP A 63 -4.55 -21.78 -0.61
CA ASP A 63 -3.96 -20.99 0.45
C ASP A 63 -3.58 -21.87 1.66
N THR A 64 -2.93 -21.28 2.66
CA THR A 64 -2.56 -21.97 3.91
C THR A 64 -3.75 -22.46 4.75
N SER A 65 -4.98 -22.07 4.39
CA SER A 65 -6.23 -22.51 5.02
C SER A 65 -6.95 -23.61 4.21
N ASN A 66 -6.31 -24.18 3.19
CA ASN A 66 -6.86 -25.19 2.27
C ASN A 66 -8.10 -24.72 1.50
N LEU A 67 -8.32 -23.42 1.40
CA LEU A 67 -9.38 -22.86 0.56
C LEU A 67 -8.87 -22.75 -0.88
N SER A 68 -9.55 -23.48 -1.77
CA SER A 68 -9.29 -23.51 -3.21
C SER A 68 -10.09 -22.40 -3.91
N THR A 69 -9.40 -21.52 -4.64
CA THR A 69 -10.06 -20.55 -5.54
C THR A 69 -9.70 -20.86 -6.98
N ASP A 70 -10.71 -21.14 -7.81
CA ASP A 70 -10.51 -21.29 -9.26
C ASP A 70 -10.27 -19.92 -9.90
N ILE A 71 -9.24 -19.85 -10.73
CA ILE A 71 -8.74 -18.56 -11.23
C ILE A 71 -8.94 -18.46 -12.73
N PHE A 72 -8.93 -19.58 -13.45
CA PHE A 72 -8.93 -19.63 -14.91
C PHE A 72 -9.66 -20.86 -15.43
N TYR A 73 -10.26 -20.76 -16.61
CA TYR A 73 -11.06 -21.82 -17.23
C TYR A 73 -10.79 -21.97 -18.75
N HIS A 74 -10.23 -20.97 -19.46
CA HIS A 74 -10.15 -20.95 -20.93
C HIS A 74 -8.89 -20.26 -21.52
N SER A 75 -8.52 -20.63 -22.76
CA SER A 75 -7.49 -19.95 -23.56
C SER A 75 -7.88 -18.48 -23.81
N GLY A 76 -7.03 -17.54 -23.38
CA GLY A 76 -7.34 -16.09 -23.27
C GLY A 76 -7.13 -15.55 -21.84
N ASP A 77 -7.01 -16.46 -20.88
CA ASP A 77 -6.78 -16.16 -19.47
C ASP A 77 -5.38 -15.58 -19.18
N GLN A 78 -4.38 -15.90 -20.01
CA GLN A 78 -3.05 -15.27 -19.94
C GLN A 78 -3.08 -13.76 -20.19
N ARG A 79 -3.91 -13.32 -21.17
CA ARG A 79 -4.09 -11.88 -21.43
C ARG A 79 -4.76 -11.19 -20.25
N LYS A 80 -5.81 -11.82 -19.68
CA LYS A 80 -6.51 -11.27 -18.50
C LYS A 80 -5.60 -11.20 -17.28
N LEU A 81 -4.73 -12.19 -17.09
CA LEU A 81 -3.77 -12.22 -15.98
C LEU A 81 -2.72 -11.10 -16.16
N ASN A 82 -2.19 -10.93 -17.38
CA ASN A 82 -1.28 -9.83 -17.69
C ASN A 82 -1.95 -8.45 -17.51
N ASP A 83 -3.21 -8.31 -17.93
CA ASP A 83 -3.99 -7.08 -17.73
C ASP A 83 -4.19 -6.81 -16.23
N LYS A 84 -4.43 -7.84 -15.42
CA LYS A 84 -4.56 -7.73 -13.96
C LYS A 84 -3.24 -7.33 -13.29
N ILE A 85 -2.12 -7.96 -13.67
CA ILE A 85 -0.77 -7.56 -13.20
C ILE A 85 -0.51 -6.09 -13.56
N ALA A 86 -0.76 -5.71 -14.81
CA ALA A 86 -0.55 -4.33 -15.27
C ALA A 86 -1.42 -3.33 -14.50
N LEU A 87 -2.69 -3.67 -14.24
CA LEU A 87 -3.58 -2.85 -13.43
C LEU A 87 -3.08 -2.71 -11.99
N THR A 88 -2.72 -3.81 -11.33
CA THR A 88 -2.21 -3.78 -9.94
C THR A 88 -0.91 -2.98 -9.84
N ASN A 89 -0.01 -3.09 -10.83
CA ASN A 89 1.21 -2.28 -10.89
C ASN A 89 0.93 -0.78 -11.08
N ARG A 90 -0.10 -0.41 -11.86
CA ARG A 90 -0.56 0.98 -11.97
C ARG A 90 -1.12 1.49 -10.65
N GLU A 91 -1.90 0.67 -9.94
CA GLU A 91 -2.41 1.00 -8.61
C GLU A 91 -1.27 1.21 -7.61
N ILE A 92 -0.25 0.34 -7.60
CA ILE A 92 0.96 0.51 -6.76
C ILE A 92 1.64 1.85 -7.08
N SER A 93 1.90 2.12 -8.36
CA SER A 93 2.54 3.36 -8.80
C SER A 93 1.73 4.60 -8.43
N HIS A 94 0.41 4.52 -8.56
CA HIS A 94 -0.52 5.58 -8.15
C HIS A 94 -0.47 5.83 -6.64
N MET A 95 -0.50 4.77 -5.81
CA MET A 95 -0.37 4.89 -4.35
C MET A 95 0.99 5.44 -3.93
N GLN A 96 2.08 5.06 -4.60
CA GLN A 96 3.42 5.59 -4.33
C GLN A 96 3.50 7.09 -4.63
N THR A 97 3.01 7.51 -5.80
CA THR A 97 3.14 8.89 -6.28
C THR A 97 2.15 9.84 -5.60
N GLN A 98 0.88 9.48 -5.51
CA GLN A 98 -0.16 10.35 -4.96
C GLN A 98 -0.25 10.24 -3.44
N ASN A 99 -0.40 9.04 -2.88
CA ASN A 99 -0.65 8.92 -1.45
C ASN A 99 0.63 9.11 -0.65
N ILE A 100 1.65 8.29 -0.92
CA ILE A 100 2.93 8.37 -0.19
C ILE A 100 3.64 9.69 -0.48
N GLY A 101 3.74 10.10 -1.75
CA GLY A 101 4.39 11.34 -2.13
C GLY A 101 3.81 12.57 -1.44
N VAL A 102 2.47 12.72 -1.43
CA VAL A 102 1.80 13.84 -0.77
C VAL A 102 1.99 13.78 0.75
N ILE A 103 1.83 12.61 1.38
CA ILE A 103 2.03 12.46 2.83
C ILE A 103 3.46 12.82 3.23
N GLN A 104 4.47 12.40 2.45
CA GLN A 104 5.86 12.75 2.70
C GLN A 104 6.13 14.26 2.56
N LEU A 105 5.50 14.92 1.59
CA LEU A 105 5.57 16.38 1.44
C LEU A 105 4.97 17.10 2.66
N LEU A 106 3.80 16.65 3.13
CA LEU A 106 3.16 17.20 4.32
C LEU A 106 4.00 17.00 5.57
N ILE A 107 4.58 15.81 5.76
CA ILE A 107 5.51 15.55 6.89
C ILE A 107 6.69 16.51 6.83
N LYS A 108 7.29 16.68 5.64
CA LYS A 108 8.43 17.59 5.45
C LYS A 108 8.06 19.03 5.78
N GLU A 109 6.94 19.53 5.26
CA GLU A 109 6.45 20.89 5.54
C GLU A 109 6.28 21.13 7.05
N ARG A 110 5.74 20.15 7.78
CA ARG A 110 5.58 20.22 9.24
C ARG A 110 6.91 20.16 9.99
N GLN A 111 7.88 19.38 9.52
CA GLN A 111 9.23 19.32 10.09
C GLN A 111 10.01 20.62 9.87
N ASP A 112 9.89 21.22 8.68
CA ASP A 112 10.50 22.51 8.36
C ASP A 112 9.93 23.62 9.26
N ARG A 113 8.61 23.65 9.44
CA ARG A 113 7.95 24.56 10.40
C ARG A 113 8.42 24.37 11.85
N LEU A 114 8.61 23.12 12.29
CA LEU A 114 9.18 22.85 13.63
C LEU A 114 10.61 23.39 13.77
N ALA A 115 11.42 23.31 12.71
CA ALA A 115 12.78 23.87 12.72
C ALA A 115 12.73 25.40 12.84
N GLU A 116 11.88 26.07 12.06
CA GLU A 116 11.69 27.53 12.14
C GLU A 116 11.29 27.99 13.54
N ILE A 117 10.36 27.29 14.19
CA ILE A 117 9.92 27.59 15.56
C ILE A 117 11.09 27.48 16.56
N ARG A 118 11.94 26.44 16.41
CA ARG A 118 13.11 26.24 17.28
C ARG A 118 14.13 27.37 17.18
N PHE A 119 14.29 27.97 16.00
CA PHE A 119 15.19 29.11 15.80
C PHE A 119 14.60 30.42 16.32
N ALA A 120 13.27 30.55 16.38
CA ALA A 120 12.60 31.82 16.69
C ALA A 120 12.53 32.14 18.19
N ASN A 121 12.40 31.18 19.11
CA ASN A 121 12.18 31.48 20.53
C ASN A 121 12.63 30.37 21.50
N ALA A 122 13.53 30.70 22.42
CA ALA A 122 13.87 29.87 23.59
C ALA A 122 12.81 29.90 24.71
N VAL A 123 11.62 30.50 24.49
CA VAL A 123 10.58 30.65 25.53
C VAL A 123 9.18 30.31 24.98
N SER A 124 8.62 29.21 25.52
CA SER A 124 7.19 28.85 25.62
C SER A 124 6.31 28.84 24.36
N ILE A 125 6.59 27.92 23.43
CA ILE A 125 5.73 27.54 22.28
C ILE A 125 5.25 26.07 22.42
N SER A 126 4.91 25.62 23.64
CA SER A 126 4.62 24.20 23.87
C SER A 126 3.39 23.70 23.10
N ALA A 127 2.32 24.50 23.02
CA ALA A 127 1.06 24.08 22.39
C ALA A 127 1.18 23.90 20.88
N GLU A 128 1.81 24.83 20.16
CA GLU A 128 1.99 24.73 18.70
C GLU A 128 2.99 23.62 18.34
N VAL A 129 4.09 23.48 19.10
CA VAL A 129 5.04 22.37 18.91
C VAL A 129 4.35 21.03 19.13
N ASN A 130 3.55 20.88 20.19
CA ASN A 130 2.79 19.66 20.46
C ASN A 130 1.75 19.37 19.38
N ALA A 131 1.08 20.40 18.84
CA ALA A 131 0.12 20.24 17.75
C ALA A 131 0.81 19.73 16.48
N ILE A 132 1.91 20.36 16.06
CA ILE A 132 2.63 19.94 14.86
C ILE A 132 3.24 18.53 15.05
N TYR A 133 3.77 18.24 16.23
CA TYR A 133 4.29 16.90 16.53
C TYR A 133 3.20 15.83 16.44
N SER A 134 2.00 16.11 16.94
CA SER A 134 0.85 15.21 16.84
C SER A 134 0.42 14.99 15.39
N GLU A 135 0.41 16.05 14.57
CA GLU A 135 0.12 15.93 13.13
C GLU A 135 1.16 15.05 12.41
N VAL A 136 2.44 15.25 12.68
CA VAL A 136 3.51 14.43 12.11
C VAL A 136 3.33 12.96 12.52
N GLN A 137 2.94 12.67 13.75
CA GLN A 137 2.66 11.30 14.18
C GLN A 137 1.48 10.69 13.42
N ILE A 138 0.38 11.42 13.24
CA ILE A 138 -0.79 10.95 12.47
C ILE A 138 -0.40 10.71 11.00
N LEU A 139 0.31 11.65 10.37
CA LEU A 139 0.78 11.50 8.99
C LEU A 139 1.71 10.28 8.83
N ASN A 140 2.56 10.00 9.81
CA ASN A 140 3.39 8.79 9.80
C ASN A 140 2.55 7.51 9.90
N LYS A 141 1.47 7.48 10.69
CA LYS A 141 0.55 6.32 10.72
C LYS A 141 -0.08 6.08 9.34
N TYR A 142 -0.52 7.16 8.68
CA TYR A 142 -1.04 7.08 7.31
C TYR A 142 0.01 6.60 6.31
N LEU A 143 1.25 7.10 6.42
CA LEU A 143 2.37 6.67 5.59
C LEU A 143 2.57 5.14 5.73
N THR A 144 2.61 4.63 6.96
CA THR A 144 2.74 3.19 7.22
C THR A 144 1.57 2.38 6.66
N ALA A 145 0.33 2.89 6.77
CA ALA A 145 -0.84 2.21 6.22
C ALA A 145 -0.80 2.11 4.68
N PHE A 146 -0.40 3.18 3.98
CA PHE A 146 -0.25 3.13 2.52
C PHE A 146 0.92 2.26 2.08
N GLN A 147 2.03 2.26 2.82
CA GLN A 147 3.13 1.32 2.58
C GLN A 147 2.69 -0.13 2.78
N TYR A 148 1.90 -0.41 3.81
CA TYR A 148 1.34 -1.73 4.08
C TYR A 148 0.54 -2.23 2.87
N HIS A 149 -0.39 -1.42 2.37
CA HIS A 149 -1.21 -1.80 1.21
C HIS A 149 -0.42 -1.94 -0.10
N ILE A 150 0.67 -1.18 -0.28
CA ILE A 150 1.56 -1.40 -1.41
C ILE A 150 2.20 -2.78 -1.32
N ILE A 151 2.72 -3.16 -0.14
CA ILE A 151 3.34 -4.48 0.06
C ILE A 151 2.32 -5.60 -0.19
N GLU A 152 1.07 -5.46 0.26
CA GLU A 152 0.00 -6.42 -0.05
C GLU A 152 -0.19 -6.60 -1.57
N LYS A 153 -0.22 -5.49 -2.32
CA LYS A 153 -0.35 -5.52 -3.77
C LYS A 153 0.90 -6.09 -4.46
N GLU A 154 2.09 -5.84 -3.93
CA GLU A 154 3.33 -6.43 -4.45
C GLU A 154 3.35 -7.95 -4.28
N ILE A 155 2.87 -8.47 -3.13
CA ILE A 155 2.69 -9.91 -2.92
C ILE A 155 1.68 -10.45 -3.95
N GLN A 156 0.55 -9.78 -4.14
CA GLN A 156 -0.46 -10.17 -5.13
C GLN A 156 0.11 -10.21 -6.56
N VAL A 157 0.96 -9.26 -6.93
CA VAL A 157 1.64 -9.27 -8.25
C VAL A 157 2.53 -10.50 -8.37
N LYS A 158 3.32 -10.84 -7.34
CA LYS A 158 4.17 -12.05 -7.34
C LYS A 158 3.35 -13.34 -7.47
N ASP A 159 2.19 -13.42 -6.81
CA ASP A 159 1.27 -14.56 -6.95
C ASP A 159 0.81 -14.72 -8.41
N LEU A 160 0.38 -13.62 -9.02
CA LEU A 160 -0.08 -13.62 -10.42
C LEU A 160 1.05 -13.92 -11.40
N GLU A 161 2.24 -13.36 -11.22
CA GLU A 161 3.42 -13.62 -12.05
C GLU A 161 3.83 -15.09 -12.00
N TYR A 162 3.76 -15.72 -10.82
CA TYR A 162 4.03 -17.14 -10.67
C TYR A 162 3.03 -17.99 -11.46
N ILE A 163 1.72 -17.73 -11.29
CA ILE A 163 0.66 -18.44 -12.04
C ILE A 163 0.82 -18.25 -13.56
N SER A 164 1.20 -17.05 -13.99
CA SER A 164 1.53 -16.73 -15.38
C SER A 164 2.61 -17.64 -15.95
N ALA A 165 3.71 -17.80 -15.19
CA ALA A 165 4.85 -18.60 -15.62
C ALA A 165 4.48 -20.09 -15.73
N GLU A 166 3.68 -20.58 -14.79
CA GLU A 166 3.23 -21.97 -14.76
C GLU A 166 2.30 -22.27 -15.95
N LEU A 167 1.36 -21.37 -16.27
CA LEU A 167 0.53 -21.47 -17.48
C LEU A 167 1.37 -21.56 -18.76
N LEU A 168 2.36 -20.67 -18.92
CA LEU A 168 3.24 -20.65 -20.09
C LEU A 168 4.05 -21.94 -20.22
N SER A 169 4.54 -22.48 -19.10
CA SER A 169 5.31 -23.73 -19.09
C SER A 169 4.50 -24.91 -19.62
N MET A 170 3.20 -24.96 -19.29
CA MET A 170 2.30 -26.00 -19.78
C MET A 170 2.00 -25.86 -21.26
N GLU A 171 1.73 -24.63 -21.72
CA GLU A 171 1.49 -24.39 -23.15
C GLU A 171 2.69 -24.87 -23.97
N MET A 172 3.92 -24.60 -23.51
CA MET A 172 5.15 -25.07 -24.15
C MET A 172 5.30 -26.59 -24.09
N ASN A 173 4.98 -27.23 -22.97
CA ASN A 173 5.02 -28.70 -22.84
C ASN A 173 3.97 -29.41 -23.69
N SER A 174 2.83 -28.77 -23.98
CA SER A 174 1.78 -29.32 -24.84
C SER A 174 2.11 -29.27 -26.34
N ILE A 175 3.13 -28.48 -26.72
CA ILE A 175 3.60 -28.30 -28.10
C ILE A 175 4.74 -29.28 -28.44
N LEU A 176 5.49 -29.74 -27.43
CA LEU A 176 6.60 -30.70 -27.56
C LEU A 176 6.11 -32.15 -27.64
#